data_AF-A0A6N8IM17-F1
#
_entry.id   AF-A0A6N8IM17-F1
#
_cell.length_a   1.000
_cell.length_b   1.000
_cell.length_c   1.000
_cell.angle_alpha   90.00
_cell.angle_beta   90.00
_cell.angle_gamma   90.00
#
_symmetry.space_group_name_H-M   'P 1'
#
loop_
_entity.id
_entity.type
_entity.pdbx_description
1 polymer ?
#
loop_
_entity_poly.entity_id
_entity_poly.type
_entity_poly.pdbx_seq_one_letter_code
_entity_poly.pdbx_strand_id
1 'polypeptide(L)'
;MAGTPMWVKRPEPIPGETLVNFVRRFAHENHIASRRALLQELEISHAIRSDALSLRQLADALGVPQSLLEPLAPSDAPAVPALRRSLTRANCDAVCPDCLKAAQYSRRLWSHQLATACPVHSVKLIEHCPSCDTRLRQDRPLAHICDCGFDLRRLPASPASPLEVEVAHLLDGLVPAQLTLPLDLSSGVPPDFDLFLLGLLNHFGFEDVTARPAKAGKTAAPKSVAAARERLGALANITQQWPESFSRTLTALMQAPGPGQSSSDSPRLGTWYRFLFRRFPDPAYNPFRVAAANCIVQVHEGPIDARTRHLQALATVEKEWLSLAEAARELGVRAERLGSGIEDGRIEARSPEGNSAPNRQRFLARTEIDRLRGIRAAYCDESEAAAFLGVPQSVFGYFKEAGLVEISDPATLPPVTQGRVNRSALEALANRLLTSAPQEVSAPSSEVIALRALNLRRTTDRQRLVDLLREIGNGSLPVAGRDASGQVGGMLFDKTEVHKHIASFSVKLQLNVQQISELAGVHYDAVKTWVDSGLLSAVRAPSLQGRPHVIDLQDFVRFLLEFTPLSCLASRMDSSSRGIADELARRGVPLLGEGGKRGTLVRILDLVQVEQS
;
A
#
# COMPACT_ATOMS: atom_id res chain seq x y z
N MET A 1 -25.90 20.90 -72.18
CA MET A 1 -25.08 21.92 -71.49
C MET A 1 -26.02 23.05 -71.08
N ALA A 2 -26.63 22.95 -69.90
CA ALA A 2 -27.38 24.06 -69.33
C ALA A 2 -26.35 25.14 -68.92
N GLY A 3 -26.55 26.38 -69.34
CA GLY A 3 -25.65 27.48 -69.01
C GLY A 3 -25.52 27.64 -67.50
N THR A 4 -24.31 27.94 -67.02
CA THR A 4 -24.06 28.22 -65.61
C THR A 4 -25.03 29.31 -65.13
N PRO A 5 -25.80 29.08 -64.05
CA PRO A 5 -26.76 30.07 -63.58
C PRO A 5 -26.07 31.38 -63.24
N MET A 6 -26.62 32.49 -63.75
CA MET A 6 -26.07 33.83 -63.53
C MET A 6 -26.62 34.40 -62.22
N TRP A 7 -25.81 34.29 -61.15
CA TRP A 7 -26.16 34.79 -59.82
C TRP A 7 -26.02 36.32 -59.71
N VAL A 8 -27.02 36.97 -59.10
CA VAL A 8 -27.06 38.42 -58.83
C VAL A 8 -25.96 38.80 -57.83
N LYS A 9 -25.75 37.97 -56.81
CA LYS A 9 -24.69 38.11 -55.81
C LYS A 9 -23.95 36.79 -55.62
N ARG A 10 -22.64 36.88 -55.41
CA ARG A 10 -21.79 35.74 -55.04
C ARG A 10 -21.17 36.02 -53.66
N PRO A 11 -21.94 35.82 -52.58
CA PRO A 11 -21.41 36.05 -51.24
C PRO A 11 -20.24 35.14 -50.92
N GLU A 12 -19.24 35.68 -50.24
CA GLU A 12 -18.21 34.87 -49.58
C GLU A 12 -18.71 34.36 -48.22
N PRO A 13 -18.25 33.20 -47.74
CA PRO A 13 -18.61 32.68 -46.43
C PRO A 13 -18.17 33.61 -45.31
N ILE A 14 -19.02 33.77 -44.30
CA ILE A 14 -18.67 34.55 -43.12
C ILE A 14 -17.92 33.63 -42.13
N PRO A 15 -16.89 34.13 -41.40
CA PRO A 15 -16.22 33.34 -40.37
C PRO A 15 -17.21 32.68 -39.40
N GLY A 16 -17.06 31.36 -39.22
CA GLY A 16 -17.94 30.58 -38.35
C GLY A 16 -19.33 30.32 -38.93
N GLU A 17 -19.54 30.42 -40.24
CA GLU A 17 -20.76 29.95 -40.92
C GLU A 17 -20.70 28.44 -41.20
N THR A 18 -21.84 27.75 -41.29
CA THR A 18 -21.91 26.35 -41.76
C THR A 18 -22.32 26.30 -43.23
N LEU A 19 -22.10 25.17 -43.89
CA LEU A 19 -22.54 24.98 -45.29
C LEU A 19 -24.05 25.24 -45.45
N VAL A 20 -24.87 24.72 -44.53
CA VAL A 20 -26.33 24.92 -44.57
C VAL A 20 -26.69 26.41 -44.45
N ASN A 21 -26.02 27.13 -43.55
CA ASN A 21 -26.27 28.54 -43.31
C ASN A 21 -25.76 29.42 -44.47
N PHE A 22 -24.62 29.07 -45.05
CA PHE A 22 -24.07 29.70 -46.24
C PHE A 22 -25.03 29.57 -47.43
N VAL A 23 -25.51 28.36 -47.75
CA VAL A 23 -26.44 28.15 -48.88
C VAL A 23 -27.77 28.86 -48.63
N ARG A 24 -28.24 28.92 -47.39
CA ARG A 24 -29.43 29.70 -47.01
C ARG A 24 -29.22 31.20 -47.26
N ARG A 25 -28.07 31.74 -46.84
CA ARG A 25 -27.74 33.15 -47.07
C ARG A 25 -27.55 33.45 -48.55
N PHE A 26 -26.90 32.54 -49.29
CA PHE A 26 -26.75 32.63 -50.75
C PHE A 26 -28.11 32.71 -51.45
N ALA A 27 -29.08 31.87 -51.06
CA ALA A 27 -30.44 31.93 -51.58
C ALA A 27 -31.08 33.30 -51.32
N HIS A 28 -31.04 33.77 -50.07
CA HIS A 28 -31.63 35.04 -49.68
C HIS A 28 -31.00 36.25 -50.40
N GLU A 29 -29.67 36.29 -50.51
CA GLU A 29 -28.95 37.36 -51.21
C GLU A 29 -29.21 37.38 -52.73
N ASN A 30 -29.71 36.28 -53.28
CA ASN A 30 -30.14 36.15 -54.67
C ASN A 30 -31.67 36.15 -54.83
N HIS A 31 -32.41 36.63 -53.83
CA HIS A 31 -33.88 36.76 -53.85
C HIS A 31 -34.65 35.43 -53.99
N ILE A 32 -34.04 34.32 -53.60
CA ILE A 32 -34.68 33.00 -53.57
C ILE A 32 -35.27 32.76 -52.17
N ALA A 33 -36.53 32.31 -52.12
CA ALA A 33 -37.33 32.26 -50.89
C ALA A 33 -36.75 31.38 -49.76
N SER A 34 -35.99 30.34 -50.12
CA SER A 34 -35.34 29.47 -49.13
C SER A 34 -34.18 28.68 -49.74
N ARG A 35 -33.32 28.14 -48.88
CA ARG A 35 -32.30 27.15 -49.28
C ARG A 35 -32.94 25.96 -50.00
N ARG A 36 -34.11 25.49 -49.55
CA ARG A 36 -34.81 24.37 -50.17
C ARG A 36 -35.22 24.68 -51.61
N ALA A 37 -35.74 25.90 -51.85
CA ALA A 37 -36.09 26.38 -53.19
C ALA A 37 -34.85 26.48 -54.09
N LEU A 38 -33.75 27.06 -53.59
CA LEU A 38 -32.48 27.13 -54.33
C LEU A 38 -31.99 25.72 -54.72
N LEU A 39 -31.97 24.77 -53.79
CA LEU A 39 -31.52 23.41 -54.09
C LEU A 39 -32.45 22.70 -55.08
N GLN A 40 -33.75 22.98 -55.03
CA GLN A 40 -34.72 22.45 -55.98
C GLN A 40 -34.48 22.97 -57.40
N GLU A 41 -34.23 24.28 -57.56
CA GLU A 41 -33.90 24.90 -58.85
C GLU A 41 -32.60 24.36 -59.44
N LEU A 42 -31.65 24.00 -58.58
CA LEU A 42 -30.37 23.41 -58.98
C LEU A 42 -30.40 21.90 -59.19
N GLU A 43 -31.57 21.26 -59.00
CA GLU A 43 -31.73 19.79 -59.05
C GLU A 43 -30.79 19.05 -58.06
N ILE A 44 -30.43 19.70 -56.95
CA ILE A 44 -29.58 19.15 -55.88
C ILE A 44 -30.47 18.67 -54.73
N SER A 45 -30.11 17.53 -54.13
CA SER A 45 -30.80 17.02 -52.93
C SER A 45 -30.84 18.04 -51.80
N HIS A 46 -32.00 18.16 -51.14
CA HIS A 46 -32.18 19.01 -49.96
C HIS A 46 -31.29 18.61 -48.77
N ALA A 47 -30.86 17.35 -48.72
CA ALA A 47 -29.91 16.81 -47.76
C ALA A 47 -28.52 16.80 -48.41
N ILE A 48 -27.88 17.97 -48.46
CA ILE A 48 -26.53 18.10 -49.01
C ILE A 48 -25.60 17.18 -48.22
N ARG A 49 -25.05 16.19 -48.90
CA ARG A 49 -24.00 15.33 -48.34
C ARG A 49 -22.69 16.09 -48.38
N SER A 50 -21.89 15.99 -47.31
CA SER A 50 -20.56 16.61 -47.28
C SER A 50 -19.48 15.73 -47.95
N ASP A 51 -19.85 14.92 -48.94
CA ASP A 51 -18.88 14.18 -49.75
C ASP A 51 -18.36 15.05 -50.90
N ALA A 52 -17.14 14.76 -51.38
CA ALA A 52 -16.44 15.60 -52.35
C ALA A 52 -17.25 15.79 -53.65
N LEU A 53 -18.00 14.78 -54.10
CA LEU A 53 -18.80 14.88 -55.31
C LEU A 53 -19.98 15.85 -55.11
N SER A 54 -20.72 15.71 -54.01
CA SER A 54 -21.83 16.61 -53.69
C SER A 54 -21.38 18.05 -53.44
N LEU A 55 -20.22 18.25 -52.80
CA LEU A 55 -19.65 19.59 -52.63
C LEU A 55 -19.20 20.20 -53.96
N ARG A 56 -18.60 19.41 -54.86
CA ARG A 56 -18.23 19.85 -56.20
C ARG A 56 -19.45 20.25 -57.03
N GLN A 57 -20.49 19.42 -57.03
CA GLN A 57 -21.76 19.72 -57.73
C GLN A 57 -22.37 21.03 -57.22
N LEU A 58 -22.37 21.23 -55.90
CA LEU A 58 -22.85 22.47 -55.31
C LEU A 58 -21.96 23.67 -55.65
N ALA A 59 -20.63 23.50 -55.61
CA ALA A 59 -19.67 24.55 -55.97
C ALA A 59 -19.82 25.02 -57.42
N ASP A 60 -19.90 24.06 -58.36
CA ASP A 60 -20.10 24.31 -59.78
C ASP A 60 -21.44 25.02 -60.03
N ALA A 61 -22.51 24.59 -59.34
CA ALA A 61 -23.83 25.19 -59.45
C ALA A 61 -23.89 26.62 -58.88
N LEU A 62 -23.24 26.87 -57.73
CA LEU A 62 -23.18 28.20 -57.10
C LEU A 62 -22.13 29.13 -57.76
N GLY A 63 -21.29 28.60 -58.66
CA GLY A 63 -20.22 29.36 -59.31
C GLY A 63 -19.14 29.83 -58.32
N VAL A 64 -18.84 29.02 -57.30
CA VAL A 64 -17.82 29.28 -56.28
C VAL A 64 -16.78 28.14 -56.26
N PRO A 65 -15.53 28.38 -55.81
CA PRO A 65 -14.56 27.31 -55.67
C PRO A 65 -15.00 26.25 -54.64
N GLN A 66 -14.75 24.97 -54.91
CA GLN A 66 -15.04 23.89 -53.96
C GLN A 66 -14.30 24.08 -52.62
N SER A 67 -13.05 24.57 -52.67
CA SER A 67 -12.22 24.85 -51.49
C SER A 67 -12.83 25.84 -50.50
N LEU A 68 -13.81 26.64 -50.94
CA LEU A 68 -14.53 27.59 -50.11
C LEU A 68 -15.69 26.92 -49.34
N LEU A 69 -16.23 25.80 -49.84
CA LEU A 69 -17.31 25.04 -49.20
C LEU A 69 -16.80 23.96 -48.24
N GLU A 70 -15.65 23.36 -48.52
CA GLU A 70 -15.06 22.29 -47.71
C GLU A 70 -14.92 22.64 -46.22
N PRO A 71 -14.42 23.83 -45.82
CA PRO A 71 -14.27 24.19 -44.42
C PRO A 71 -15.59 24.43 -43.69
N LEU A 72 -16.70 24.61 -44.42
CA LEU A 72 -18.03 24.86 -43.85
C LEU A 72 -18.84 23.57 -43.64
N ALA A 73 -18.41 22.49 -44.28
CA ALA A 73 -19.18 21.27 -44.41
C ALA A 73 -18.96 20.33 -43.20
N PRO A 74 -20.02 19.78 -42.58
CA PRO A 74 -19.85 18.84 -41.49
C PRO A 74 -19.16 17.54 -41.91
N SER A 75 -18.20 17.07 -41.13
CA SER A 75 -17.40 15.88 -41.46
C SER A 75 -17.20 14.96 -40.24
N ASP A 76 -16.69 13.75 -40.47
CA ASP A 76 -16.36 12.81 -39.39
C ASP A 76 -14.98 13.09 -38.76
N ALA A 77 -14.13 13.87 -39.43
CA ALA A 77 -12.82 14.32 -38.94
C ALA A 77 -12.64 15.83 -39.21
N PRO A 78 -13.43 16.68 -38.54
CA PRO A 78 -13.42 18.11 -38.81
C PRO A 78 -12.17 18.76 -38.22
N ALA A 79 -11.72 19.87 -38.81
CA ALA A 79 -10.66 20.69 -38.22
C ALA A 79 -11.12 21.41 -36.94
N VAL A 80 -12.42 21.70 -36.83
CA VAL A 80 -13.05 22.34 -35.66
C VAL A 80 -14.15 21.41 -35.11
N PRO A 81 -14.19 21.13 -33.80
CA PRO A 81 -15.14 20.18 -33.23
C PRO A 81 -16.62 20.50 -33.55
N ALA A 82 -16.98 21.79 -33.61
CA ALA A 82 -18.33 22.26 -33.94
C ALA A 82 -18.89 21.75 -35.28
N LEU A 83 -18.03 21.31 -36.22
CA LEU A 83 -18.43 20.76 -37.52
C LEU A 83 -18.51 19.23 -37.55
N ARG A 84 -18.50 18.56 -36.39
CA ARG A 84 -18.64 17.11 -36.37
C ARG A 84 -20.02 16.67 -36.82
N ARG A 85 -20.06 15.88 -37.89
CA ARG A 85 -21.30 15.34 -38.47
C ARG A 85 -22.12 14.55 -37.46
N SER A 86 -21.49 13.66 -36.69
CA SER A 86 -22.18 12.80 -35.73
C SER A 86 -22.83 13.54 -34.55
N LEU A 87 -22.40 14.78 -34.28
CA LEU A 87 -22.90 15.63 -33.21
C LEU A 87 -23.62 16.88 -33.75
N THR A 88 -24.00 16.88 -35.02
CA THR A 88 -24.83 17.95 -35.60
C THR A 88 -26.30 17.75 -35.18
N ARG A 89 -26.98 18.84 -34.82
CA ARG A 89 -28.41 18.88 -34.52
C ARG A 89 -29.22 18.57 -35.78
N ALA A 90 -30.22 17.71 -35.66
CA ALA A 90 -31.07 17.35 -36.79
C ALA A 90 -32.13 18.44 -37.03
N ASN A 91 -31.97 19.22 -38.11
CA ASN A 91 -32.93 20.23 -38.57
C ASN A 91 -33.27 21.34 -37.57
N CYS A 92 -32.49 21.52 -36.51
CA CYS A 92 -32.66 22.62 -35.57
C CYS A 92 -31.33 23.34 -35.26
N ASP A 93 -31.42 24.64 -34.98
CA ASP A 93 -30.33 25.46 -34.46
C ASP A 93 -30.69 25.96 -33.06
N ALA A 94 -29.66 26.19 -32.25
CA ALA A 94 -29.78 27.06 -31.08
C ALA A 94 -29.34 28.48 -31.46
N VAL A 95 -29.80 29.53 -30.78
CA VAL A 95 -29.41 30.91 -31.13
C VAL A 95 -28.99 31.70 -29.91
N CYS A 96 -28.11 32.66 -30.15
CA CYS A 96 -27.83 33.73 -29.20
C CYS A 96 -28.50 35.03 -29.72
N PRO A 97 -29.43 35.65 -28.97
CA PRO A 97 -30.08 36.89 -29.40
C PRO A 97 -29.09 38.03 -29.63
N ASP A 98 -28.05 38.14 -28.80
CA ASP A 98 -27.09 39.23 -28.89
C ASP A 98 -26.15 39.08 -30.08
N CYS A 99 -25.76 37.85 -30.43
CA CYS A 99 -25.08 37.58 -31.70
C CYS A 99 -25.93 37.97 -32.89
N LEU A 100 -27.25 37.71 -32.86
CA LEU A 100 -28.16 38.08 -33.96
C LEU A 100 -28.36 39.60 -34.06
N LYS A 101 -28.27 40.35 -32.95
CA LYS A 101 -28.25 41.82 -32.96
C LYS A 101 -26.98 42.35 -33.62
N ALA A 102 -25.83 41.75 -33.28
CA ALA A 102 -24.53 42.16 -33.80
C ALA A 102 -24.33 41.80 -35.28
N ALA A 103 -24.71 40.57 -35.68
CA ALA A 103 -24.64 40.12 -37.06
C ALA A 103 -25.72 39.08 -37.36
N GLN A 104 -26.49 39.31 -38.42
CA GLN A 104 -27.70 38.54 -38.74
C GLN A 104 -27.40 37.25 -39.52
N TYR A 105 -26.49 36.43 -39.01
CA TYR A 105 -26.19 35.10 -39.57
C TYR A 105 -26.07 34.04 -38.47
N SER A 106 -26.28 32.77 -38.84
CA SER A 106 -26.17 31.65 -37.90
C SER A 106 -24.71 31.21 -37.75
N ARG A 107 -24.27 31.02 -36.50
CA ARG A 107 -22.91 30.55 -36.17
C ARG A 107 -22.82 29.02 -36.25
N ARG A 108 -21.65 28.45 -36.54
CA ARG A 108 -21.44 27.00 -36.69
C ARG A 108 -21.69 26.23 -35.41
N LEU A 109 -21.28 26.80 -34.28
CA LEU A 109 -21.47 26.22 -32.96
C LEU A 109 -22.96 25.96 -32.64
N TRP A 110 -23.87 26.76 -33.21
CA TRP A 110 -25.31 26.67 -32.98
C TRP A 110 -25.94 25.39 -33.50
N SER A 111 -25.29 24.71 -34.43
CA SER A 111 -25.74 23.43 -34.96
C SER A 111 -25.14 22.24 -34.19
N HIS A 112 -24.27 22.45 -33.19
CA HIS A 112 -23.60 21.36 -32.47
C HIS A 112 -24.34 20.93 -31.20
N GLN A 113 -24.65 19.63 -31.03
CA GLN A 113 -25.52 19.10 -29.97
C GLN A 113 -25.05 19.42 -28.53
N LEU A 114 -23.74 19.51 -28.29
CA LEU A 114 -23.19 19.86 -26.97
C LEU A 114 -23.05 21.38 -26.73
N ALA A 115 -23.35 22.23 -27.72
CA ALA A 115 -23.24 23.67 -27.54
C ALA A 115 -24.45 24.21 -26.77
N THR A 116 -24.19 24.77 -25.59
CA THR A 116 -25.25 25.27 -24.68
C THR A 116 -25.15 26.76 -24.39
N ALA A 117 -23.99 27.35 -24.62
CA ALA A 117 -23.71 28.77 -24.40
C ALA A 117 -23.09 29.43 -25.65
N CYS A 118 -23.18 30.76 -25.69
CA CYS A 118 -22.46 31.58 -26.63
C CYS A 118 -21.08 31.93 -26.07
N PRO A 119 -19.98 31.66 -26.80
CA PRO A 119 -18.63 32.02 -26.33
C PRO A 119 -18.39 33.54 -26.34
N VAL A 120 -19.11 34.28 -27.20
CA VAL A 120 -18.94 35.74 -27.35
C VAL A 120 -19.68 36.54 -26.27
N HIS A 121 -20.92 36.17 -25.99
CA HIS A 121 -21.81 36.94 -25.10
C HIS A 121 -22.02 36.29 -23.72
N SER A 122 -21.49 35.08 -23.49
CA SER A 122 -21.62 34.35 -22.23
C SER A 122 -23.07 34.10 -21.79
N VAL A 123 -23.97 33.93 -22.76
CA VAL A 123 -25.40 33.68 -22.54
C VAL A 123 -25.80 32.28 -23.02
N LYS A 124 -26.84 31.72 -22.41
CA LYS A 124 -27.42 30.43 -22.80
C LYS A 124 -28.02 30.51 -24.19
N LEU A 125 -27.77 29.49 -25.00
CA LEU A 125 -28.38 29.37 -26.32
C LEU A 125 -29.86 28.95 -26.18
N ILE A 126 -30.68 29.47 -27.08
CA ILE A 126 -32.13 29.26 -27.08
C ILE A 126 -32.49 28.45 -28.31
N GLU A 127 -33.22 27.35 -28.15
CA GLU A 127 -33.60 26.47 -29.26
C GLU A 127 -35.10 26.46 -29.57
N HIS A 128 -35.94 27.11 -28.75
CA HIS A 128 -37.39 27.22 -28.94
C HIS A 128 -37.81 28.68 -29.09
N CYS A 129 -38.78 28.93 -29.96
CA CYS A 129 -39.39 30.25 -30.09
C CYS A 129 -40.48 30.45 -29.01
N PRO A 130 -40.46 31.52 -28.21
CA PRO A 130 -41.46 31.74 -27.17
C PRO A 130 -42.86 32.07 -27.72
N SER A 131 -42.97 32.44 -29.00
CA SER A 131 -44.25 32.80 -29.62
C SER A 131 -45.02 31.60 -30.19
N CYS A 132 -44.33 30.60 -30.72
CA CYS A 132 -44.99 29.42 -31.32
C CYS A 132 -44.58 28.10 -30.66
N ASP A 133 -43.68 28.15 -29.67
CA ASP A 133 -43.12 27.01 -28.93
C ASP A 133 -42.44 25.92 -29.80
N THR A 134 -42.22 26.21 -31.08
CA THR A 134 -41.52 25.28 -31.98
C THR A 134 -40.01 25.46 -31.89
N ARG A 135 -39.28 24.36 -32.14
CA ARG A 135 -37.84 24.38 -32.29
C ARG A 135 -37.42 25.25 -33.47
N LEU A 136 -36.38 26.04 -33.28
CA LEU A 136 -35.84 26.91 -34.32
C LEU A 136 -35.24 26.08 -35.45
N ARG A 137 -35.93 26.04 -36.59
CA ARG A 137 -35.46 25.32 -37.77
C ARG A 137 -34.23 25.99 -38.37
N GLN A 138 -33.29 25.18 -38.84
CA GLN A 138 -32.11 25.68 -39.56
C GLN A 138 -32.49 26.37 -40.87
N ASP A 139 -33.60 25.94 -41.47
CA ASP A 139 -34.07 26.37 -42.80
C ASP A 139 -35.08 27.53 -42.75
N ARG A 140 -35.03 28.32 -41.68
CA ARG A 140 -35.87 29.51 -41.51
C ARG A 140 -35.57 30.58 -42.55
N PRO A 141 -36.52 31.48 -42.91
CA PRO A 141 -36.32 32.47 -43.98
C PRO A 141 -35.10 33.37 -43.77
N LEU A 142 -34.93 33.86 -42.53
CA LEU A 142 -33.82 34.72 -42.13
C LEU A 142 -33.19 34.20 -40.85
N ALA A 143 -31.89 34.43 -40.69
CA ALA A 143 -31.19 34.01 -39.49
C ALA A 143 -31.74 34.63 -38.20
N HIS A 144 -32.55 35.69 -38.24
CA HIS A 144 -33.12 36.29 -37.04
C HIS A 144 -34.65 36.19 -36.96
N ILE A 145 -35.32 35.56 -37.94
CA ILE A 145 -36.78 35.45 -37.98
C ILE A 145 -37.20 33.98 -37.88
N CYS A 146 -38.04 33.66 -36.90
CA CYS A 146 -38.66 32.34 -36.77
C CYS A 146 -39.64 32.07 -37.92
N ASP A 147 -39.98 30.81 -38.17
CA ASP A 147 -41.01 30.42 -39.16
C ASP A 147 -42.38 31.04 -38.84
N CYS A 148 -42.66 31.37 -37.57
CA CYS A 148 -43.88 32.08 -37.16
C CYS A 148 -43.80 33.62 -37.31
N GLY A 149 -42.68 34.16 -37.83
CA GLY A 149 -42.46 35.59 -37.98
C GLY A 149 -41.87 36.30 -36.75
N PHE A 150 -41.72 35.61 -35.62
CA PHE A 150 -41.13 36.20 -34.41
C PHE A 150 -39.65 36.55 -34.61
N ASP A 151 -39.26 37.76 -34.20
CA ASP A 151 -37.87 38.24 -34.26
C ASP A 151 -37.04 37.73 -33.08
N LEU A 152 -36.11 36.82 -33.36
CA LEU A 152 -35.25 36.14 -32.40
C LEU A 152 -34.26 37.09 -31.71
N ARG A 153 -34.04 38.30 -32.23
CA ARG A 153 -33.24 39.33 -31.54
C ARG A 153 -33.92 39.85 -30.27
N ARG A 154 -35.24 39.65 -30.15
CA ARG A 154 -36.04 40.02 -28.97
C ARG A 154 -36.05 38.96 -27.88
N LEU A 155 -35.40 37.81 -28.07
CA LEU A 155 -35.33 36.79 -27.04
C LEU A 155 -34.59 37.30 -25.80
N PRO A 156 -35.03 36.93 -24.58
CA PRO A 156 -34.32 37.27 -23.37
C PRO A 156 -32.97 36.53 -23.32
N ALA A 157 -31.90 37.26 -22.99
CA ALA A 157 -30.58 36.68 -22.81
C ALA A 157 -30.38 36.32 -21.33
N SER A 158 -30.11 35.04 -21.03
CA SER A 158 -29.83 34.58 -19.67
C SER A 158 -28.36 34.17 -19.55
N PRO A 159 -27.66 34.51 -18.45
CA PRO A 159 -26.25 34.21 -18.30
C PRO A 159 -26.01 32.70 -18.27
N ALA A 160 -24.96 32.26 -18.97
CA ALA A 160 -24.43 30.90 -18.90
C ALA A 160 -23.40 30.79 -17.79
N SER A 161 -23.21 29.58 -17.26
CA SER A 161 -22.12 29.33 -16.31
C SER A 161 -20.75 29.44 -17.00
N PRO A 162 -19.68 29.78 -16.26
CA PRO A 162 -18.33 29.83 -16.83
C PRO A 162 -17.92 28.54 -17.55
N LEU A 163 -18.29 27.37 -17.02
CA LEU A 163 -17.98 26.07 -17.61
C LEU A 163 -18.74 25.82 -18.92
N GLU A 164 -20.01 26.23 -19.03
CA GLU A 164 -20.75 26.18 -20.29
C GLU A 164 -20.09 27.06 -21.36
N VAL A 165 -19.60 28.24 -20.98
CA VAL A 165 -18.88 29.17 -21.86
C VAL A 165 -17.53 28.61 -22.28
N GLU A 166 -16.78 28.02 -21.36
CA GLU A 166 -15.50 27.34 -21.62
C GLU A 166 -15.68 26.21 -22.65
N VAL A 167 -16.65 25.32 -22.42
CA VAL A 167 -16.99 24.24 -23.36
C VAL A 167 -17.38 24.81 -24.73
N ALA A 168 -18.15 25.91 -24.76
CA ALA A 168 -18.53 26.56 -26.02
C ALA A 168 -17.33 27.08 -26.81
N HIS A 169 -16.32 27.66 -26.15
CA HIS A 169 -15.06 28.08 -26.78
C HIS A 169 -14.31 26.88 -27.37
N LEU A 170 -14.13 25.81 -26.57
CA LEU A 170 -13.41 24.62 -26.99
C LEU A 170 -14.11 23.91 -28.17
N LEU A 171 -15.44 23.79 -28.13
CA LEU A 171 -16.20 23.25 -29.26
C LEU A 171 -16.01 24.09 -30.53
N ASP A 172 -15.85 25.41 -30.40
CA ASP A 172 -15.59 26.31 -31.51
C ASP A 172 -14.11 26.36 -31.95
N GLY A 173 -13.25 25.54 -31.33
CA GLY A 173 -11.81 25.46 -31.62
C GLY A 173 -11.00 26.61 -31.03
N LEU A 174 -11.55 27.33 -30.06
CA LEU A 174 -10.92 28.48 -29.42
C LEU A 174 -10.38 28.08 -28.04
N VAL A 175 -9.15 28.50 -27.74
CA VAL A 175 -8.53 28.28 -26.42
C VAL A 175 -8.99 29.39 -25.47
N PRO A 176 -9.73 29.06 -24.39
CA PRO A 176 -10.12 30.03 -23.36
C PRO A 176 -8.91 30.61 -22.62
N ALA A 177 -9.04 31.84 -22.12
CA ALA A 177 -7.99 32.47 -21.30
C ALA A 177 -7.83 31.79 -19.93
N GLN A 178 -8.92 31.26 -19.37
CA GLN A 178 -8.93 30.47 -18.15
C GLN A 178 -9.55 29.11 -18.44
N LEU A 179 -8.90 28.05 -17.98
CA LEU A 179 -9.35 26.67 -18.13
C LEU A 179 -9.72 26.10 -16.76
N THR A 180 -10.98 25.69 -16.63
CA THR A 180 -11.48 24.91 -15.49
C THR A 180 -11.29 23.42 -15.76
N LEU A 181 -11.43 23.01 -17.03
CA LEU A 181 -11.15 21.64 -17.44
C LEU A 181 -9.63 21.39 -17.43
N PRO A 182 -9.17 20.26 -16.84
CA PRO A 182 -7.75 19.93 -16.76
C PRO A 182 -7.26 19.42 -18.13
N LEU A 183 -7.01 20.35 -19.04
CA LEU A 183 -6.56 20.12 -20.41
C LEU A 183 -5.24 20.87 -20.66
N ASP A 184 -4.35 20.25 -21.43
CA ASP A 184 -3.12 20.90 -21.91
C ASP A 184 -3.30 21.40 -23.35
N LEU A 185 -3.80 22.62 -23.50
CA LEU A 185 -4.10 23.19 -24.81
C LEU A 185 -2.93 23.96 -25.43
N SER A 186 -1.68 23.64 -25.03
CA SER A 186 -0.46 24.26 -25.55
C SER A 186 -0.33 24.15 -27.07
N SER A 187 -0.86 23.07 -27.66
CA SER A 187 -0.88 22.83 -29.11
C SER A 187 -2.19 23.24 -29.80
N GLY A 188 -3.09 23.92 -29.09
CA GLY A 188 -4.43 24.26 -29.55
C GLY A 188 -5.50 23.23 -29.14
N VAL A 189 -6.75 23.46 -29.56
CA VAL A 189 -7.87 22.56 -29.25
C VAL A 189 -7.87 21.37 -30.20
N PRO A 190 -7.85 20.12 -29.71
CA PRO A 190 -7.89 18.96 -30.59
C PRO A 190 -9.22 18.86 -31.36
N PRO A 191 -9.20 18.38 -32.61
CA PRO A 191 -10.39 18.25 -33.45
C PRO A 191 -11.42 17.24 -32.92
N ASP A 192 -11.01 16.35 -32.01
CA ASP A 192 -11.83 15.32 -31.39
C ASP A 192 -12.30 15.66 -29.96
N PHE A 193 -12.13 16.91 -29.53
CA PHE A 193 -12.52 17.40 -28.19
C PHE A 193 -13.99 17.11 -27.86
N ASP A 194 -14.89 17.28 -28.82
CA ASP A 194 -16.31 17.01 -28.66
C ASP A 194 -16.62 15.53 -28.38
N LEU A 195 -15.90 14.61 -29.02
CA LEU A 195 -15.99 13.17 -28.74
C LEU A 195 -15.35 12.80 -27.41
N PHE A 196 -14.22 13.43 -27.08
CA PHE A 196 -13.59 13.26 -25.77
C PHE A 196 -14.55 13.71 -24.67
N LEU A 197 -15.13 14.91 -24.79
CA LEU A 197 -16.10 15.46 -23.85
C LEU A 197 -17.33 14.56 -23.71
N LEU A 198 -17.92 14.10 -24.81
CA LEU A 198 -19.03 13.17 -24.76
C LEU A 198 -18.67 11.86 -24.05
N GLY A 199 -17.48 11.32 -24.34
CA GLY A 199 -16.96 10.12 -23.69
C GLY A 199 -16.68 10.33 -22.19
N LEU A 200 -16.17 11.49 -21.81
CA LEU A 200 -15.93 11.87 -20.42
C LEU A 200 -17.24 11.90 -19.65
N LEU A 201 -18.25 12.58 -20.16
CA LEU A 201 -19.61 12.61 -19.60
C LEU A 201 -20.21 11.20 -19.52
N ASN A 202 -19.97 10.37 -20.53
CA ASN A 202 -20.45 8.99 -20.59
C ASN A 202 -19.82 8.06 -19.57
N HIS A 203 -18.59 8.31 -19.17
CA HIS A 203 -17.86 7.43 -18.27
C HIS A 203 -17.86 7.94 -16.83
N PHE A 204 -17.92 9.25 -16.63
CA PHE A 204 -17.63 9.93 -15.36
C PHE A 204 -18.68 10.98 -14.97
N GLY A 205 -19.71 11.23 -15.80
CA GLY A 205 -20.74 12.22 -15.53
C GLY A 205 -21.90 11.74 -14.63
N PHE A 206 -21.69 10.69 -13.82
CA PHE A 206 -22.72 10.11 -12.96
C PHE A 206 -22.32 10.29 -11.49
N GLU A 207 -23.26 10.70 -10.64
CA GLU A 207 -23.04 10.84 -9.19
C GLU A 207 -22.85 9.47 -8.52
N ASP A 208 -23.65 8.48 -8.94
CA ASP A 208 -23.53 7.10 -8.49
C ASP A 208 -22.94 6.22 -9.60
N VAL A 209 -21.85 5.53 -9.28
CA VAL A 209 -21.18 4.58 -10.19
C VAL A 209 -22.10 3.42 -10.59
N THR A 210 -23.04 3.04 -9.73
CA THR A 210 -24.03 1.98 -10.01
C THR A 210 -25.13 2.43 -10.97
N ALA A 211 -25.42 3.74 -11.01
CA ALA A 211 -26.36 4.33 -11.96
C ALA A 211 -25.79 4.42 -13.39
N ARG A 212 -24.50 4.10 -13.57
CA ARG A 212 -23.85 4.07 -14.87
C ARG A 212 -24.46 2.97 -15.76
N PRO A 213 -24.91 3.30 -16.97
CA PRO A 213 -25.41 2.27 -17.88
C PRO A 213 -24.29 1.30 -18.29
N ALA A 214 -24.63 0.00 -18.39
CA ALA A 214 -23.70 -1.06 -18.81
C ALA A 214 -23.02 -0.76 -20.17
N LYS A 215 -23.67 0.05 -21.02
CA LYS A 215 -23.16 0.55 -22.30
C LYS A 215 -22.86 2.05 -22.28
N ALA A 216 -22.33 2.56 -21.17
CA ALA A 216 -21.93 3.96 -20.97
C ALA A 216 -21.24 4.62 -22.18
N GLY A 217 -20.27 3.97 -22.81
CA GLY A 217 -19.59 4.49 -24.00
C GLY A 217 -20.45 4.58 -25.28
N LYS A 218 -21.71 4.13 -25.23
CA LYS A 218 -22.69 4.17 -26.34
C LYS A 218 -23.92 5.01 -26.02
N THR A 219 -23.94 5.73 -24.90
CA THR A 219 -25.06 6.61 -24.57
C THR A 219 -25.15 7.71 -25.63
N ALA A 220 -26.35 7.88 -26.20
CA ALA A 220 -26.59 8.86 -27.25
C ALA A 220 -26.28 10.28 -26.77
N ALA A 221 -25.95 11.16 -27.73
CA ALA A 221 -25.78 12.57 -27.49
C ALA A 221 -27.13 13.24 -27.12
N PRO A 222 -27.10 14.37 -26.38
CA PRO A 222 -28.32 15.06 -25.96
C PRO A 222 -29.11 15.58 -27.17
N LYS A 223 -30.45 15.50 -27.09
CA LYS A 223 -31.37 15.89 -28.18
C LYS A 223 -31.94 17.31 -28.05
N SER A 224 -31.59 18.02 -26.98
CA SER A 224 -32.03 19.39 -26.67
C SER A 224 -30.92 20.15 -25.96
N VAL A 225 -30.94 21.48 -26.05
CA VAL A 225 -30.04 22.36 -25.29
C VAL A 225 -30.23 22.13 -23.79
N ALA A 226 -31.47 21.98 -23.32
CA ALA A 226 -31.73 21.71 -21.90
C ALA A 226 -31.07 20.41 -21.43
N ALA A 227 -31.21 19.30 -22.17
CA ALA A 227 -30.57 18.03 -21.82
C ALA A 227 -29.03 18.10 -21.95
N ALA A 228 -28.51 18.88 -22.90
CA ALA A 228 -27.07 19.11 -23.01
C ALA A 228 -26.53 19.87 -21.80
N ARG A 229 -27.28 20.87 -21.30
CA ARG A 229 -26.92 21.66 -20.12
C ARG A 229 -26.90 20.82 -18.85
N GLU A 230 -27.94 20.01 -18.64
CA GLU A 230 -28.02 19.07 -17.53
C GLU A 230 -26.80 18.13 -17.51
N ARG A 231 -26.48 17.54 -18.67
CA ARG A 231 -25.33 16.64 -18.81
C ARG A 231 -24.00 17.34 -18.57
N LEU A 232 -23.81 18.54 -19.11
CA LEU A 232 -22.60 19.33 -18.88
C LEU A 232 -22.45 19.76 -17.42
N GLY A 233 -23.55 19.89 -16.68
CA GLY A 233 -23.52 20.15 -15.23
C GLY A 233 -22.68 19.12 -14.47
N ALA A 234 -22.65 17.86 -14.93
CA ALA A 234 -21.85 16.81 -14.31
C ALA A 234 -20.32 17.03 -14.41
N LEU A 235 -19.86 17.89 -15.33
CA LEU A 235 -18.44 18.27 -15.40
C LEU A 235 -17.98 18.99 -14.13
N ALA A 236 -18.86 19.76 -13.48
CA ALA A 236 -18.51 20.45 -12.24
C ALA A 236 -18.07 19.45 -11.16
N ASN A 237 -18.73 18.30 -11.06
CA ASN A 237 -18.36 17.24 -10.12
C ASN A 237 -16.98 16.66 -10.42
N ILE A 238 -16.58 16.63 -11.69
CA ILE A 238 -15.27 16.16 -12.12
C ILE A 238 -14.19 17.21 -11.79
N THR A 239 -14.49 18.50 -11.90
CA THR A 239 -13.48 19.59 -11.81
C THR A 239 -13.37 20.28 -10.45
N GLN A 240 -14.37 20.19 -9.57
CA GLN A 240 -14.46 21.01 -8.34
C GLN A 240 -13.27 20.85 -7.37
N GLN A 241 -12.61 19.70 -7.36
CA GLN A 241 -11.43 19.38 -6.54
C GLN A 241 -10.51 18.47 -7.35
N TRP A 242 -10.04 18.97 -8.49
CA TRP A 242 -9.17 18.22 -9.36
C TRP A 242 -7.76 18.06 -8.73
N PRO A 243 -7.14 16.86 -8.74
CA PRO A 243 -7.60 15.60 -9.33
C PRO A 243 -8.33 14.63 -8.37
N GLU A 244 -8.56 15.00 -7.12
CA GLU A 244 -9.11 14.12 -6.08
C GLU A 244 -10.54 13.65 -6.38
N SER A 245 -11.41 14.54 -6.85
CA SER A 245 -12.79 14.20 -7.22
C SER A 245 -12.83 13.11 -8.31
N PHE A 246 -12.04 13.29 -9.36
CA PHE A 246 -11.91 12.33 -10.46
C PHE A 246 -11.32 11.00 -9.99
N SER A 247 -10.31 11.05 -9.13
CA SER A 247 -9.67 9.85 -8.55
C SER A 247 -10.66 9.05 -7.69
N ARG A 248 -11.53 9.72 -6.92
CA ARG A 248 -12.59 9.07 -6.13
C ARG A 248 -13.58 8.32 -7.02
N THR A 249 -14.01 8.93 -8.13
CA THR A 249 -14.89 8.27 -9.12
C THR A 249 -14.20 7.06 -9.77
N LEU A 250 -12.90 7.16 -10.09
CA LEU A 250 -12.13 6.05 -10.64
C LEU A 250 -11.98 4.89 -9.66
N THR A 251 -11.67 5.18 -8.39
CA THR A 251 -11.59 4.17 -7.32
C THR A 251 -12.91 3.41 -7.19
N ALA A 252 -14.04 4.14 -7.12
CA ALA A 252 -15.36 3.52 -7.06
C ALA A 252 -15.66 2.67 -8.31
N LEU A 253 -15.25 3.12 -9.51
CA LEU A 253 -15.37 2.35 -10.76
C LEU A 253 -14.53 1.06 -10.76
N MET A 254 -13.36 1.07 -10.12
CA MET A 254 -12.47 -0.10 -10.03
C MET A 254 -12.95 -1.10 -8.97
N GLN A 255 -13.65 -0.62 -7.94
CA GLN A 255 -14.19 -1.44 -6.84
C GLN A 255 -15.59 -2.00 -7.13
N ALA A 256 -16.32 -1.41 -8.08
CA ALA A 256 -17.66 -1.88 -8.43
C ALA A 256 -17.62 -3.30 -9.03
N PRO A 257 -18.48 -4.24 -8.58
CA PRO A 257 -18.54 -5.58 -9.14
C PRO A 257 -18.96 -5.53 -10.61
N GLY A 258 -18.11 -6.07 -11.49
CA GLY A 258 -18.38 -6.11 -12.93
C GLY A 258 -19.63 -6.95 -13.25
N PRO A 259 -20.40 -6.61 -14.30
CA PRO A 259 -21.51 -7.44 -14.75
C PRO A 259 -20.95 -8.74 -15.34
N GLY A 260 -21.00 -9.81 -14.55
CA GLY A 260 -20.55 -11.15 -14.92
C GLY A 260 -19.18 -11.50 -14.32
N GLN A 261 -19.20 -12.40 -13.34
CA GLN A 261 -18.01 -13.05 -12.80
C GLN A 261 -17.33 -13.87 -13.91
N SER A 262 -16.22 -13.37 -14.45
CA SER A 262 -15.27 -14.18 -15.21
C SER A 262 -13.86 -13.84 -14.75
N SER A 263 -13.15 -14.87 -14.32
CA SER A 263 -11.86 -14.91 -13.62
C SER A 263 -10.64 -14.55 -14.49
N SER A 264 -10.79 -13.67 -15.48
CA SER A 264 -9.63 -13.07 -16.14
C SER A 264 -9.31 -11.74 -15.48
N ASP A 265 -8.04 -11.38 -15.32
CA ASP A 265 -7.60 -10.10 -14.73
C ASP A 265 -7.68 -8.91 -15.71
N SER A 266 -8.01 -9.17 -16.98
CA SER A 266 -8.20 -8.15 -18.01
C SER A 266 -9.49 -7.28 -18.00
N PRO A 267 -10.56 -7.50 -17.18
CA PRO A 267 -11.79 -6.72 -17.20
C PRO A 267 -11.92 -5.66 -16.08
N ARG A 268 -11.04 -5.58 -15.07
CA ARG A 268 -11.20 -4.59 -13.96
C ARG A 268 -11.10 -3.13 -14.40
N LEU A 269 -10.34 -2.82 -15.46
CA LEU A 269 -10.16 -1.45 -15.98
C LEU A 269 -11.19 -1.07 -17.08
N GLY A 270 -12.03 -2.00 -17.53
CA GLY A 270 -13.25 -1.73 -18.28
C GLY A 270 -13.16 -0.89 -19.58
N THR A 271 -14.30 -0.31 -19.97
CA THR A 271 -14.45 0.53 -21.18
C THR A 271 -13.88 1.94 -21.01
N TRP A 272 -13.84 2.46 -19.78
CA TRP A 272 -13.33 3.80 -19.48
C TRP A 272 -11.81 3.88 -19.65
N TYR A 273 -11.07 2.81 -19.36
CA TYR A 273 -9.63 2.75 -19.57
C TYR A 273 -9.28 2.82 -21.07
N ARG A 274 -10.01 2.06 -21.90
CA ARG A 274 -9.84 2.14 -23.37
C ARG A 274 -10.16 3.52 -23.91
N PHE A 275 -11.17 4.19 -23.34
CA PHE A 275 -11.49 5.57 -23.67
C PHE A 275 -10.30 6.50 -23.40
N LEU A 276 -9.77 6.54 -22.16
CA LEU A 276 -8.67 7.46 -21.80
C LEU A 276 -7.33 7.12 -22.47
N PHE A 277 -6.93 5.84 -22.47
CA PHE A 277 -5.56 5.45 -22.83
C PHE A 277 -5.39 4.98 -24.28
N ARG A 278 -6.47 4.68 -25.01
CA ARG A 278 -6.38 4.19 -26.40
C ARG A 278 -7.12 5.03 -27.41
N ARG A 279 -8.31 5.56 -27.07
CA ARG A 279 -9.16 6.27 -28.04
C ARG A 279 -8.75 7.72 -28.25
N PHE A 280 -8.20 8.36 -27.21
CA PHE A 280 -7.84 9.78 -27.21
C PHE A 280 -6.37 9.96 -26.79
N PRO A 281 -5.41 9.71 -27.71
CA PRO A 281 -3.97 9.76 -27.41
C PRO A 281 -3.40 11.19 -27.39
N ASP A 282 -4.16 12.20 -27.86
CA ASP A 282 -3.69 13.57 -27.98
C ASP A 282 -3.10 14.10 -26.65
N PRO A 283 -1.94 14.81 -26.66
CA PRO A 283 -1.34 15.39 -25.47
C PRO A 283 -2.27 16.30 -24.67
N ALA A 284 -3.26 16.95 -25.30
CA ALA A 284 -4.20 17.82 -24.60
C ALA A 284 -5.00 17.11 -23.50
N TYR A 285 -5.23 15.80 -23.64
CA TYR A 285 -5.94 15.00 -22.64
C TYR A 285 -5.00 14.34 -21.62
N ASN A 286 -3.70 14.64 -21.66
CA ASN A 286 -2.73 14.02 -20.79
C ASN A 286 -3.00 14.21 -19.29
N PRO A 287 -3.48 15.38 -18.81
CA PRO A 287 -3.79 15.53 -17.38
C PRO A 287 -4.78 14.47 -16.87
N PHE A 288 -5.80 14.12 -17.67
CA PHE A 288 -6.73 13.03 -17.34
C PHE A 288 -6.05 11.66 -17.31
N ARG A 289 -5.14 11.38 -18.25
CA ARG A 289 -4.39 10.11 -18.28
C ARG A 289 -3.41 10.00 -17.11
N VAL A 290 -2.74 11.09 -16.74
CA VAL A 290 -1.83 11.16 -15.58
C VAL A 290 -2.61 10.96 -14.29
N ALA A 291 -3.71 11.69 -14.08
CA ALA A 291 -4.56 11.50 -12.91
C ALA A 291 -5.10 10.06 -12.81
N ALA A 292 -5.54 9.49 -13.93
CA ALA A 292 -5.97 8.10 -13.98
C ALA A 292 -4.82 7.11 -13.71
N ALA A 293 -3.62 7.35 -14.25
CA ALA A 293 -2.45 6.51 -14.00
C ALA A 293 -2.04 6.55 -12.53
N ASN A 294 -2.00 7.74 -11.91
CA ASN A 294 -1.71 7.92 -10.49
C ASN A 294 -2.72 7.17 -9.61
N CYS A 295 -4.01 7.32 -9.89
CA CYS A 295 -5.07 6.61 -9.17
C CYS A 295 -4.93 5.09 -9.31
N ILE A 296 -4.67 4.57 -10.53
CA ILE A 296 -4.46 3.14 -10.76
C ILE A 296 -3.23 2.64 -9.97
N VAL A 297 -2.13 3.38 -9.97
CA VAL A 297 -0.89 2.99 -9.27
C VAL A 297 -1.07 2.97 -7.74
N GLN A 298 -1.92 3.84 -7.20
CA GLN A 298 -2.20 3.90 -5.76
C GLN A 298 -3.22 2.85 -5.31
N VAL A 299 -4.23 2.55 -6.13
CA VAL A 299 -5.39 1.72 -5.72
C VAL A 299 -5.27 0.28 -6.21
N HIS A 300 -4.53 0.00 -7.28
CA HIS A 300 -4.52 -1.33 -7.89
C HIS A 300 -3.69 -2.34 -7.10
N GLU A 301 -4.40 -3.23 -6.40
CA GLU A 301 -3.86 -4.39 -5.69
C GLU A 301 -3.67 -5.56 -6.67
N GLY A 302 -2.53 -5.62 -7.39
CA GLY A 302 -2.25 -6.73 -8.31
C GLY A 302 -1.13 -6.48 -9.33
N PRO A 303 -0.78 -7.50 -10.16
CA PRO A 303 0.22 -7.33 -11.20
C PRO A 303 -0.34 -6.42 -12.28
N ILE A 304 0.27 -5.26 -12.42
CA ILE A 304 -0.03 -4.40 -13.54
C ILE A 304 0.67 -5.04 -14.77
N ASP A 305 -0.10 -5.66 -15.67
CA ASP A 305 0.32 -6.42 -16.88
C ASP A 305 1.22 -5.65 -17.88
N ALA A 306 1.66 -6.22 -19.01
CA ALA A 306 2.50 -5.51 -20.02
C ALA A 306 1.95 -4.13 -20.52
N ARG A 307 0.66 -3.82 -20.30
CA ARG A 307 0.02 -2.49 -20.48
C ARG A 307 0.57 -1.39 -19.54
N THR A 308 1.44 -1.78 -18.63
CA THR A 308 1.91 -1.00 -17.47
C THR A 308 3.10 -0.13 -17.73
N ARG A 309 3.96 -0.44 -18.70
CA ARG A 309 5.12 0.44 -18.96
C ARG A 309 4.68 1.86 -19.30
N HIS A 310 3.58 1.99 -20.06
CA HIS A 310 2.99 3.28 -20.36
C HIS A 310 2.30 3.93 -19.13
N LEU A 311 1.65 3.14 -18.28
CA LEU A 311 1.05 3.65 -17.03
C LEU A 311 2.13 4.13 -16.04
N GLN A 312 3.21 3.37 -15.87
CA GLN A 312 4.36 3.74 -15.04
C GLN A 312 5.11 4.94 -15.60
N ALA A 313 5.23 5.06 -16.92
CA ALA A 313 5.83 6.23 -17.55
C ALA A 313 4.98 7.51 -17.38
N LEU A 314 3.66 7.37 -17.28
CA LEU A 314 2.74 8.48 -17.03
C LEU A 314 2.53 8.80 -15.56
N ALA A 315 2.66 7.80 -14.68
CA ALA A 315 2.46 7.97 -13.25
C ALA A 315 3.58 8.84 -12.66
N THR A 316 3.19 9.87 -11.93
CA THR A 316 4.08 10.77 -11.20
C THR A 316 4.21 10.39 -9.72
N VAL A 317 3.46 9.38 -9.27
CA VAL A 317 3.42 8.90 -7.89
C VAL A 317 4.09 7.53 -7.77
N GLU A 318 4.68 7.26 -6.61
CA GLU A 318 5.25 5.94 -6.30
C GLU A 318 4.15 4.87 -6.21
N LYS A 319 4.54 3.60 -6.44
CA LYS A 319 3.64 2.46 -6.28
C LYS A 319 3.35 2.21 -4.81
N GLU A 320 2.07 2.11 -4.47
CA GLU A 320 1.66 1.74 -3.11
C GLU A 320 1.86 0.24 -2.87
N TRP A 321 1.61 -0.59 -3.88
CA TRP A 321 1.68 -2.05 -3.79
C TRP A 321 2.84 -2.59 -4.62
N LEU A 322 3.71 -3.37 -3.98
CA LEU A 322 4.89 -3.96 -4.60
C LEU A 322 4.77 -5.48 -4.62
N SER A 323 5.20 -6.10 -5.72
CA SER A 323 5.33 -7.56 -5.78
C SER A 323 6.39 -8.07 -4.79
N LEU A 324 6.31 -9.34 -4.41
CA LEU A 324 7.34 -9.98 -3.56
C LEU A 324 8.76 -9.77 -4.08
N ALA A 325 8.98 -9.83 -5.40
CA ALA A 325 10.29 -9.65 -6.00
C ALA A 325 10.79 -8.20 -5.89
N GLU A 326 9.90 -7.22 -6.06
CA GLU A 326 10.22 -5.80 -5.88
C GLU A 326 10.53 -5.49 -4.41
N ALA A 327 9.66 -5.93 -3.49
CA ALA A 327 9.84 -5.76 -2.05
C ALA A 327 11.12 -6.43 -1.54
N ALA A 328 11.43 -7.65 -2.01
CA ALA A 328 12.65 -8.38 -1.65
C ALA A 328 13.91 -7.62 -2.05
N ARG A 329 13.95 -7.09 -3.27
CA ARG A 329 15.05 -6.27 -3.77
C ARG A 329 15.21 -4.98 -2.97
N GLU A 330 14.11 -4.35 -2.58
CA GLU A 330 14.14 -3.12 -1.81
C GLU A 330 14.58 -3.33 -0.35
N LEU A 331 14.23 -4.47 0.25
CA LEU A 331 14.67 -4.85 1.59
C LEU A 331 16.05 -5.52 1.61
N GLY A 332 16.61 -5.86 0.44
CA GLY A 332 17.87 -6.59 0.33
C GLY A 332 17.80 -8.04 0.84
N VAL A 333 16.64 -8.68 0.71
CA VAL A 333 16.40 -10.07 1.16
C VAL A 333 15.99 -10.97 0.00
N ARG A 334 16.02 -12.30 0.21
CA ARG A 334 15.49 -13.26 -0.76
C ARG A 334 13.96 -13.27 -0.71
N ALA A 335 13.29 -13.36 -1.86
CA ALA A 335 11.83 -13.37 -1.94
C ALA A 335 11.20 -14.54 -1.16
N GLU A 336 11.88 -15.69 -1.07
CA GLU A 336 11.47 -16.86 -0.28
C GLU A 336 11.29 -16.52 1.20
N ARG A 337 12.13 -15.65 1.77
CA ARG A 337 12.00 -15.20 3.16
C ARG A 337 10.72 -14.41 3.38
N LEU A 338 10.39 -13.49 2.46
CA LEU A 338 9.12 -12.80 2.50
C LEU A 338 7.94 -13.78 2.35
N GLY A 339 8.05 -14.77 1.47
CA GLY A 339 7.06 -15.83 1.29
C GLY A 339 6.77 -16.61 2.57
N SER A 340 7.81 -17.09 3.25
CA SER A 340 7.71 -17.80 4.53
C SER A 340 7.14 -16.90 5.63
N GLY A 341 7.56 -15.64 5.71
CA GLY A 341 7.03 -14.70 6.70
C GLY A 341 5.54 -14.42 6.54
N ILE A 342 5.03 -14.46 5.32
CA ILE A 342 3.59 -14.35 5.03
C ILE A 342 2.84 -15.62 5.40
N GLU A 343 3.40 -16.81 5.10
CA GLU A 343 2.80 -18.10 5.47
C GLU A 343 2.67 -18.26 6.98
N ASP A 344 3.67 -17.77 7.72
CA ASP A 344 3.69 -17.77 9.17
C ASP A 344 2.85 -16.62 9.79
N GLY A 345 2.21 -15.78 8.97
CA GLY A 345 1.36 -14.66 9.41
C GLY A 345 2.10 -13.46 10.02
N ARG A 346 3.42 -13.38 9.86
CA ARG A 346 4.27 -12.31 10.43
C ARG A 346 4.49 -11.12 9.49
N ILE A 347 4.16 -11.29 8.22
CA ILE A 347 4.22 -10.26 7.19
C ILE A 347 2.84 -10.11 6.57
N GLU A 348 2.33 -8.90 6.58
CA GLU A 348 1.04 -8.60 5.96
C GLU A 348 1.19 -8.53 4.44
N ALA A 349 0.43 -9.36 3.72
CA ALA A 349 0.39 -9.33 2.27
C ALA A 349 -1.02 -9.61 1.76
N ARG A 350 -1.37 -8.99 0.65
CA ARG A 350 -2.62 -9.25 -0.05
C ARG A 350 -2.40 -10.15 -1.26
N SER A 351 -3.38 -11.01 -1.51
CA SER A 351 -3.46 -11.81 -2.74
C SER A 351 -4.69 -11.36 -3.51
N PRO A 352 -4.62 -11.18 -4.84
CA PRO A 352 -5.79 -10.86 -5.64
C PRO A 352 -6.88 -11.95 -5.46
N GLU A 353 -8.12 -11.53 -5.23
CA GLU A 353 -9.27 -12.45 -5.14
C GLU A 353 -9.49 -13.19 -6.47
N GLY A 354 -9.62 -14.53 -6.41
CA GLY A 354 -10.04 -15.36 -7.55
C GLY A 354 -9.04 -16.43 -8.02
N ASN A 355 -7.81 -16.47 -7.52
CA ASN A 355 -6.84 -17.50 -7.85
C ASN A 355 -6.62 -18.47 -6.67
N SER A 356 -7.31 -19.62 -6.73
CA SER A 356 -7.13 -20.77 -5.82
C SER A 356 -5.92 -21.65 -6.20
N ALA A 357 -5.01 -21.16 -7.03
CA ALA A 357 -3.87 -21.91 -7.56
C ALA A 357 -2.59 -21.73 -6.69
N PRO A 358 -1.69 -22.73 -6.68
CA PRO A 358 -0.47 -22.75 -5.84
C PRO A 358 0.59 -21.70 -6.22
N ASN A 359 0.38 -20.91 -7.29
CA ASN A 359 1.31 -19.88 -7.77
C ASN A 359 0.75 -18.47 -7.47
N ARG A 360 0.34 -18.23 -6.21
CA ARG A 360 -0.23 -16.95 -5.75
C ARG A 360 0.82 -15.84 -5.83
N GLN A 361 0.61 -14.87 -6.73
CA GLN A 361 1.33 -13.61 -6.66
C GLN A 361 0.81 -12.82 -5.44
N ARG A 362 1.73 -12.47 -4.53
CA ARG A 362 1.44 -11.71 -3.31
C ARG A 362 2.05 -10.32 -3.41
N PHE A 363 1.36 -9.33 -2.83
CA PHE A 363 1.74 -7.93 -2.85
C PHE A 363 1.83 -7.37 -1.43
N LEU A 364 2.87 -6.57 -1.18
CA LEU A 364 3.09 -5.87 0.07
C LEU A 364 2.81 -4.38 -0.13
N ALA A 365 2.14 -3.76 0.84
CA ALA A 365 1.98 -2.32 0.88
C ALA A 365 3.31 -1.64 1.22
N ARG A 366 3.47 -0.38 0.80
CA ARG A 366 4.65 0.43 1.09
C ARG A 366 4.88 0.56 2.60
N THR A 367 3.80 0.77 3.34
CA THR A 367 3.80 0.85 4.81
C THR A 367 4.35 -0.40 5.49
N GLU A 368 4.04 -1.59 4.96
CA GLU A 368 4.58 -2.85 5.49
C GLU A 368 6.06 -3.02 5.15
N ILE A 369 6.49 -2.60 3.95
CA ILE A 369 7.91 -2.59 3.58
C ILE A 369 8.71 -1.68 4.51
N ASP A 370 8.18 -0.49 4.82
CA ASP A 370 8.82 0.46 5.74
C ASP A 370 8.88 -0.10 7.17
N ARG A 371 7.82 -0.76 7.64
CA ARG A 371 7.83 -1.49 8.91
C ARG A 371 8.92 -2.56 8.93
N LEU A 372 9.01 -3.41 7.90
CA LEU A 372 10.01 -4.47 7.81
C LEU A 372 11.44 -3.91 7.73
N ARG A 373 11.63 -2.78 7.05
CA ARG A 373 12.91 -2.05 7.02
C ARG A 373 13.31 -1.57 8.41
N GLY A 374 12.37 -0.99 9.17
CA GLY A 374 12.58 -0.58 10.55
C GLY A 374 12.96 -1.75 11.46
N ILE A 375 12.22 -2.87 11.38
CA ILE A 375 12.55 -4.10 12.13
C ILE A 375 13.94 -4.59 11.76
N ARG A 376 14.28 -4.67 10.46
CA ARG A 376 15.59 -5.13 10.01
C ARG A 376 16.74 -4.26 10.53
N ALA A 377 16.54 -2.94 10.64
CA ALA A 377 17.54 -2.03 11.18
C ALA A 377 17.72 -2.15 12.72
N ALA A 378 16.68 -2.60 13.43
CA ALA A 378 16.70 -2.75 14.88
C ALA A 378 17.46 -3.99 15.36
N TYR A 379 17.71 -4.97 14.47
CA TYR A 379 18.38 -6.22 14.81
C TYR A 379 19.68 -6.41 14.05
N CYS A 380 20.69 -6.91 14.74
CA CYS A 380 21.98 -7.26 14.16
C CYS A 380 22.32 -8.73 14.41
N ASP A 381 23.29 -9.24 13.67
CA ASP A 381 23.83 -10.58 13.90
C ASP A 381 24.84 -10.62 15.06
N GLU A 382 25.21 -11.82 15.49
CA GLU A 382 26.12 -11.99 16.63
C GLU A 382 27.54 -11.48 16.33
N SER A 383 27.95 -11.47 15.07
CA SER A 383 29.28 -11.00 14.66
C SER A 383 29.34 -9.47 14.70
N GLU A 384 28.31 -8.81 14.19
CA GLU A 384 28.10 -7.36 14.29
C GLU A 384 28.01 -6.92 15.76
N ALA A 385 27.25 -7.65 16.57
CA ALA A 385 27.12 -7.36 18.00
C ALA A 385 28.44 -7.54 18.77
N ALA A 386 29.19 -8.61 18.48
CA ALA A 386 30.50 -8.85 19.08
C ALA A 386 31.52 -7.77 18.69
N ALA A 387 31.53 -7.37 17.40
CA ALA A 387 32.37 -6.30 16.90
C ALA A 387 32.03 -4.95 17.53
N PHE A 388 30.73 -4.64 17.69
CA PHE A 388 30.27 -3.43 18.37
C PHE A 388 30.77 -3.35 19.83
N LEU A 389 30.67 -4.46 20.57
CA LEU A 389 31.20 -4.55 21.94
C LEU A 389 32.73 -4.64 22.00
N GLY A 390 33.43 -4.88 20.88
CA GLY A 390 34.89 -5.05 20.86
C GLY A 390 35.38 -6.35 21.48
N VAL A 391 34.55 -7.41 21.46
CA VAL A 391 34.85 -8.72 22.06
C VAL A 391 34.89 -9.83 20.98
N PRO A 392 35.71 -10.89 21.17
CA PRO A 392 35.66 -12.06 20.31
C PRO A 392 34.30 -12.76 20.36
N GLN A 393 33.90 -13.42 19.27
CA GLN A 393 32.62 -14.14 19.18
C GLN A 393 32.45 -15.21 20.28
N SER A 394 33.55 -15.85 20.70
CA SER A 394 33.55 -16.80 21.83
C SER A 394 33.14 -16.13 23.15
N VAL A 395 33.59 -14.89 23.39
CA VAL A 395 33.26 -14.12 24.59
C VAL A 395 31.83 -13.59 24.52
N PHE A 396 31.39 -13.15 23.33
CA PHE A 396 30.00 -12.80 23.09
C PHE A 396 29.04 -13.97 23.38
N GLY A 397 29.45 -15.20 23.08
CA GLY A 397 28.74 -16.42 23.49
C GLY A 397 28.40 -16.44 24.98
N TYR A 398 29.37 -16.11 25.85
CA TYR A 398 29.17 -16.06 27.29
C TYR A 398 28.32 -14.86 27.75
N PHE A 399 28.34 -13.74 27.03
CA PHE A 399 27.44 -12.62 27.28
C PHE A 399 25.96 -13.03 27.12
N LYS A 400 25.68 -13.85 26.10
CA LYS A 400 24.34 -14.41 25.88
C LYS A 400 23.96 -15.36 27.02
N GLU A 401 24.84 -16.27 27.41
CA GLU A 401 24.61 -17.22 28.52
C GLU A 401 24.44 -16.51 29.87
N ALA A 402 25.14 -15.39 30.08
CA ALA A 402 25.02 -14.58 31.28
C ALA A 402 23.70 -13.79 31.35
N GLY A 403 22.94 -13.73 30.25
CA GLY A 403 21.70 -12.95 30.16
C GLY A 403 21.91 -11.44 30.03
N LEU A 404 23.11 -11.01 29.59
CA LEU A 404 23.43 -9.58 29.48
C LEU A 404 22.90 -8.96 28.19
N VAL A 405 22.75 -9.78 27.14
CA VAL A 405 22.31 -9.35 25.81
C VAL A 405 20.88 -9.81 25.59
N GLU A 406 20.02 -8.90 25.19
CA GLU A 406 18.64 -9.21 24.82
C GLU A 406 18.59 -9.87 23.43
N ILE A 407 18.11 -11.11 23.40
CA ILE A 407 17.92 -11.89 22.18
C ILE A 407 16.43 -12.12 22.01
N SER A 408 15.88 -11.63 20.90
CA SER A 408 14.47 -11.86 20.61
C SER A 408 14.20 -13.28 20.14
N ASP A 409 12.99 -13.76 20.45
CA ASP A 409 12.51 -15.08 20.05
C ASP A 409 12.43 -15.17 18.50
N PRO A 410 13.03 -16.20 17.86
CA PRO A 410 12.86 -16.43 16.43
C PRO A 410 11.40 -16.56 15.97
N ALA A 411 10.47 -16.96 16.84
CA ALA A 411 9.05 -17.07 16.51
C ALA A 411 8.35 -15.70 16.36
N THR A 412 8.87 -14.64 17.00
CA THR A 412 8.24 -13.31 16.99
C THR A 412 8.79 -12.42 15.87
N LEU A 413 9.98 -12.72 15.36
CA LEU A 413 10.61 -11.93 14.30
C LEU A 413 10.18 -12.40 12.90
N PRO A 414 9.86 -11.47 11.99
CA PRO A 414 9.72 -11.79 10.59
C PRO A 414 11.09 -12.27 10.05
N PRO A 415 11.12 -13.22 9.11
CA PRO A 415 12.36 -13.81 8.56
C PRO A 415 13.16 -12.87 7.64
N VAL A 416 13.12 -11.55 7.91
CA VAL A 416 13.82 -10.49 7.17
C VAL A 416 15.06 -9.98 7.91
N THR A 417 15.20 -10.29 9.20
CA THR A 417 16.35 -9.86 10.03
C THR A 417 17.60 -10.69 9.72
N GLN A 418 18.79 -10.11 9.90
CA GLN A 418 20.07 -10.83 9.77
C GLN A 418 20.50 -11.54 11.05
N GLY A 419 19.89 -11.17 12.17
CA GLY A 419 20.11 -11.78 13.46
C GLY A 419 18.97 -11.49 14.43
N ARG A 420 19.23 -11.75 15.72
CA ARG A 420 18.24 -11.69 16.79
C ARG A 420 18.66 -10.77 17.94
N VAL A 421 19.82 -10.13 17.82
CA VAL A 421 20.34 -9.25 18.87
C VAL A 421 19.72 -7.88 18.69
N ASN A 422 19.00 -7.40 19.70
CA ASN A 422 18.40 -6.08 19.69
C ASN A 422 19.50 -5.02 19.82
N ARG A 423 19.62 -4.14 18.81
CA ARG A 423 20.69 -3.14 18.74
C ARG A 423 20.55 -2.06 19.81
N SER A 424 19.33 -1.60 20.11
CA SER A 424 19.13 -0.56 21.13
C SER A 424 19.40 -1.08 22.53
N ALA A 425 19.04 -2.34 22.82
CA ALA A 425 19.38 -3.00 24.08
C ALA A 425 20.90 -3.20 24.22
N LEU A 426 21.58 -3.55 23.13
CA LEU A 426 23.05 -3.69 23.08
C LEU A 426 23.75 -2.35 23.32
N GLU A 427 23.27 -1.27 22.70
CA GLU A 427 23.75 0.10 22.90
C GLU A 427 23.52 0.55 24.35
N ALA A 428 22.35 0.28 24.93
CA ALA A 428 22.05 0.58 26.33
C ALA A 428 22.95 -0.18 27.30
N LEU A 429 23.22 -1.47 27.04
CA LEU A 429 24.19 -2.27 27.81
C LEU A 429 25.59 -1.65 27.72
N ALA A 430 26.04 -1.34 26.51
CA ALA A 430 27.37 -0.77 26.28
C ALA A 430 27.52 0.57 27.00
N ASN A 431 26.53 1.46 26.86
CA ASN A 431 26.50 2.74 27.56
C ASN A 431 26.49 2.57 29.08
N ARG A 432 25.75 1.60 29.63
CA ARG A 432 25.74 1.34 31.08
C ARG A 432 27.11 0.89 31.59
N LEU A 433 27.77 -0.04 30.89
CA LEU A 433 29.10 -0.55 31.26
C LEU A 433 30.20 0.51 31.06
N LEU A 434 30.09 1.31 30.01
CA LEU A 434 30.90 2.50 29.75
C LEU A 434 30.39 3.72 30.56
N THR A 435 29.39 3.56 31.40
CA THR A 435 28.96 4.41 32.52
C THR A 435 29.95 4.38 33.68
N SER A 436 30.11 3.14 34.15
CA SER A 436 30.67 2.76 35.43
C SER A 436 32.19 2.67 35.45
N ALA A 437 32.84 2.67 34.29
CA ALA A 437 34.30 2.50 34.20
C ALA A 437 35.06 3.84 34.20
N PRO A 438 36.03 4.09 35.09
CA PRO A 438 36.82 5.31 35.06
C PRO A 438 37.66 5.41 33.77
N GLN A 439 37.90 6.65 33.31
CA GLN A 439 38.60 6.94 32.06
C GLN A 439 40.13 6.79 32.21
N GLU A 440 40.65 7.00 33.42
CA GLU A 440 42.05 6.75 33.79
C GLU A 440 42.16 5.44 34.57
N VAL A 441 43.25 4.70 34.35
CA VAL A 441 43.54 3.48 35.11
C VAL A 441 43.90 3.90 36.54
N SER A 442 43.00 3.64 37.49
CA SER A 442 43.32 3.81 38.91
C SER A 442 44.52 2.93 39.22
N ALA A 443 45.59 3.51 39.79
CA ALA A 443 46.89 2.86 40.03
C ALA A 443 46.73 1.39 40.46
N PRO A 444 46.92 0.42 39.55
CA PRO A 444 46.56 -0.96 39.85
C PRO A 444 47.62 -1.55 40.76
N SER A 445 47.19 -2.22 41.83
CA SER A 445 48.09 -2.94 42.73
C SER A 445 48.64 -4.22 42.11
N SER A 446 48.10 -4.65 40.96
CA SER A 446 48.47 -5.86 40.23
C SER A 446 48.33 -5.73 38.69
N GLU A 447 48.62 -6.80 37.95
CA GLU A 447 48.45 -6.87 36.49
C GLU A 447 46.96 -6.73 36.10
N VAL A 448 46.64 -5.94 35.07
CA VAL A 448 45.25 -5.74 34.60
C VAL A 448 44.89 -6.64 33.43
N ILE A 449 43.62 -7.01 33.30
CA ILE A 449 43.09 -7.86 32.23
C ILE A 449 41.92 -7.16 31.53
N ALA A 450 41.97 -7.10 30.21
CA ALA A 450 40.86 -6.60 29.40
C ALA A 450 39.70 -7.60 29.33
N LEU A 451 38.47 -7.10 29.31
CA LEU A 451 37.24 -7.90 29.21
C LEU A 451 37.28 -8.86 28.00
N ARG A 452 37.80 -8.41 26.86
CA ARG A 452 37.97 -9.23 25.64
C ARG A 452 38.85 -10.48 25.85
N ALA A 453 39.69 -10.48 26.88
CA ALA A 453 40.61 -11.57 27.21
C ALA A 453 40.06 -12.55 28.26
N LEU A 454 38.85 -12.31 28.80
CA LEU A 454 38.16 -13.21 29.72
C LEU A 454 37.56 -14.40 28.95
N ASN A 455 38.34 -15.48 28.81
CA ASN A 455 37.96 -16.70 28.12
C ASN A 455 38.39 -17.96 28.89
N LEU A 456 38.00 -19.15 28.38
CA LEU A 456 38.29 -20.46 29.01
C LEU A 456 39.78 -20.83 29.12
N ARG A 457 40.71 -20.04 28.57
CA ARG A 457 42.16 -20.25 28.86
C ARG A 457 42.53 -19.80 30.28
N ARG A 458 41.66 -19.04 30.95
CA ARG A 458 41.88 -18.48 32.30
C ARG A 458 41.03 -19.15 33.39
N THR A 459 39.97 -19.85 33.01
CA THR A 459 39.16 -20.69 33.91
C THR A 459 38.81 -21.98 33.18
N THR A 460 39.01 -23.12 33.85
CA THR A 460 38.63 -24.45 33.32
C THR A 460 37.12 -24.69 33.40
N ASP A 461 36.37 -23.81 34.06
CA ASP A 461 34.93 -23.93 34.28
C ASP A 461 34.17 -22.80 33.58
N ARG A 462 33.32 -23.21 32.62
CA ARG A 462 32.45 -22.33 31.81
C ARG A 462 31.44 -21.60 32.66
N GLN A 463 30.87 -22.24 33.69
CA GLN A 463 29.83 -21.64 34.51
C GLN A 463 30.37 -20.45 35.31
N ARG A 464 31.60 -20.58 35.82
CA ARG A 464 32.28 -19.50 36.55
C ARG A 464 32.52 -18.26 35.70
N LEU A 465 32.84 -18.45 34.41
CA LEU A 465 33.02 -17.34 33.49
C LEU A 465 31.69 -16.61 33.23
N VAL A 466 30.60 -17.37 33.08
CA VAL A 466 29.25 -16.81 32.92
C VAL A 466 28.81 -16.04 34.16
N ASP A 467 29.07 -16.58 35.35
CA ASP A 467 28.72 -15.92 36.62
C ASP A 467 29.55 -14.64 36.85
N LEU A 468 30.86 -14.68 36.54
CA LEU A 468 31.73 -13.50 36.55
C LEU A 468 31.22 -12.40 35.60
N LEU A 469 30.82 -12.76 34.37
CA LEU A 469 30.25 -11.79 33.44
C LEU A 469 28.93 -11.20 33.96
N ARG A 470 28.11 -12.00 34.63
CA ARG A 470 26.88 -11.50 35.28
C ARG A 470 27.19 -10.49 36.38
N GLU A 471 28.22 -10.73 37.20
CA GLU A 471 28.69 -9.77 38.21
C GLU A 471 29.24 -8.48 37.59
N ILE A 472 30.00 -8.59 36.49
CA ILE A 472 30.46 -7.42 35.72
C ILE A 472 29.26 -6.63 35.18
N GLY A 473 28.25 -7.33 34.65
CA GLY A 473 27.02 -6.75 34.14
C GLY A 473 26.22 -5.97 35.18
N ASN A 474 26.24 -6.44 36.43
CA ASN A 474 25.56 -5.84 37.57
C ASN A 474 26.41 -4.78 38.29
N GLY A 475 27.68 -4.61 37.92
CA GLY A 475 28.61 -3.65 38.53
C GLY A 475 29.22 -4.10 39.86
N SER A 476 29.15 -5.39 40.21
CA SER A 476 29.70 -5.93 41.45
C SER A 476 31.23 -6.02 41.44
N LEU A 477 31.85 -6.09 40.25
CA LEU A 477 33.29 -6.10 40.08
C LEU A 477 33.77 -4.69 39.67
N PRO A 478 34.64 -4.04 40.47
CA PRO A 478 35.11 -2.69 40.16
C PRO A 478 35.97 -2.70 38.90
N VAL A 479 35.74 -1.72 38.02
CA VAL A 479 36.50 -1.55 36.79
C VAL A 479 37.73 -0.69 37.08
N ALA A 480 38.91 -1.21 36.77
CA ALA A 480 40.18 -0.54 37.04
C ALA A 480 40.45 0.63 36.07
N GLY A 481 39.94 0.54 34.84
CA GLY A 481 40.05 1.58 33.81
C GLY A 481 39.58 1.10 32.44
N ARG A 482 39.96 1.82 31.39
CA ARG A 482 39.66 1.48 29.99
C ARG A 482 40.91 1.59 29.12
N ASP A 483 40.98 0.77 28.09
CA ASP A 483 41.96 0.95 27.02
C ASP A 483 41.56 2.09 26.04
N ALA A 484 42.47 2.40 25.12
CA ALA A 484 42.27 3.46 24.13
C ALA A 484 41.16 3.16 23.09
N SER A 485 40.60 1.94 23.06
CA SER A 485 39.58 1.57 22.08
C SER A 485 38.20 2.12 22.44
N GLY A 486 37.96 2.47 23.71
CA GLY A 486 36.69 3.03 24.19
C GLY A 486 35.48 2.09 24.08
N GLN A 487 35.70 0.80 23.79
CA GLN A 487 34.65 -0.22 23.68
C GLN A 487 34.55 -1.03 24.97
N VAL A 488 33.43 -1.75 25.16
CA VAL A 488 33.19 -2.61 26.33
C VAL A 488 34.29 -3.67 26.50
N GLY A 489 34.77 -4.26 25.41
CA GLY A 489 35.86 -5.24 25.40
C GLY A 489 37.21 -4.69 25.91
N GLY A 490 37.35 -3.37 25.94
CA GLY A 490 38.52 -2.65 26.45
C GLY A 490 38.45 -2.28 27.92
N MET A 491 37.38 -2.64 28.64
CA MET A 491 37.31 -2.47 30.09
C MET A 491 38.36 -3.33 30.79
N LEU A 492 39.12 -2.71 31.68
CA LEU A 492 40.24 -3.34 32.39
C LEU A 492 39.81 -3.69 33.82
N PHE A 493 40.15 -4.91 34.25
CA PHE A 493 39.87 -5.43 35.58
C PHE A 493 41.16 -5.87 36.26
N ASP A 494 41.24 -5.72 37.58
CA ASP A 494 42.35 -6.23 38.37
C ASP A 494 42.37 -7.77 38.34
N LYS A 495 43.52 -8.35 37.97
CA LYS A 495 43.66 -9.81 37.83
C LYS A 495 43.47 -10.55 39.15
N THR A 496 43.87 -9.99 40.28
CA THR A 496 43.69 -10.63 41.59
C THR A 496 42.23 -10.63 42.01
N GLU A 497 41.49 -9.55 41.79
CA GLU A 497 40.05 -9.49 42.04
C GLU A 497 39.26 -10.45 41.14
N VAL A 498 39.58 -10.52 39.84
CA VAL A 498 38.98 -11.50 38.92
C VAL A 498 39.20 -12.93 39.42
N HIS A 499 40.41 -13.29 39.85
CA HIS A 499 40.66 -14.63 40.39
C HIS A 499 39.94 -14.87 41.73
N LYS A 500 39.83 -13.87 42.61
CA LYS A 500 39.07 -14.00 43.86
C LYS A 500 37.60 -14.29 43.59
N HIS A 501 36.97 -13.58 42.67
CA HIS A 501 35.58 -13.81 42.28
C HIS A 501 35.39 -15.18 41.62
N ILE A 502 36.29 -15.59 40.73
CA ILE A 502 36.27 -16.96 40.16
C ILE A 502 36.44 -18.03 41.26
N ALA A 503 37.27 -17.76 42.28
CA ALA A 503 37.52 -18.66 43.39
C ALA A 503 36.40 -18.66 44.44
N SER A 504 35.69 -17.56 44.69
CA SER A 504 34.59 -17.48 45.66
C SER A 504 33.38 -18.33 45.26
N PHE A 505 33.19 -18.58 43.96
CA PHE A 505 32.23 -19.58 43.48
C PHE A 505 32.59 -21.04 43.87
N SER A 506 33.75 -21.29 44.50
CA SER A 506 34.29 -22.63 44.75
C SER A 506 33.88 -23.29 46.07
N VAL A 507 32.97 -22.73 46.88
CA VAL A 507 32.53 -23.45 48.09
C VAL A 507 31.45 -24.48 47.72
N LYS A 508 31.88 -25.63 47.17
CA LYS A 508 31.09 -26.87 47.30
C LYS A 508 31.01 -27.18 48.79
N LEU A 509 29.87 -26.91 49.41
CA LEU A 509 29.65 -27.24 50.83
C LEU A 509 29.67 -28.76 50.96
N GLN A 510 30.79 -29.30 51.43
CA GLN A 510 31.05 -30.72 51.59
C GLN A 510 30.80 -31.10 53.05
N LEU A 511 29.83 -31.99 53.27
CA LEU A 511 29.43 -32.43 54.61
C LEU A 511 29.98 -33.83 54.90
N ASN A 512 30.38 -34.07 56.14
CA ASN A 512 30.71 -35.40 56.60
C ASN A 512 29.45 -36.15 57.11
N VAL A 513 29.58 -37.46 57.30
CA VAL A 513 28.48 -38.33 57.76
C VAL A 513 27.87 -37.86 59.09
N GLN A 514 28.68 -37.30 59.99
CA GLN A 514 28.22 -36.82 61.28
C GLN A 514 27.39 -35.53 61.17
N GLN A 515 27.81 -34.59 60.34
CA GLN A 515 27.06 -33.37 60.04
C GLN A 515 25.72 -33.70 59.38
N ILE A 516 25.68 -34.70 58.48
CA ILE A 516 24.43 -35.14 57.87
C ILE A 516 23.50 -35.82 58.89
N SER A 517 24.06 -36.60 59.81
CA SER A 517 23.30 -37.21 60.91
C SER A 517 22.60 -36.14 61.76
N GLU A 518 23.30 -35.06 62.10
CA GLU A 518 22.75 -33.91 62.83
C GLU A 518 21.70 -33.15 62.01
N LEU A 519 21.98 -32.87 60.73
CA LEU A 519 21.09 -32.13 59.83
C LEU A 519 19.78 -32.87 59.51
N ALA A 520 19.83 -34.19 59.27
CA ALA A 520 18.65 -35.01 59.00
C ALA A 520 17.94 -35.49 60.26
N GLY A 521 18.52 -35.31 61.45
CA GLY A 521 17.95 -35.81 62.71
C GLY A 521 17.87 -37.34 62.76
N VAL A 522 18.82 -38.03 62.13
CA VAL A 522 18.87 -39.49 62.01
C VAL A 522 20.17 -40.04 62.60
N HIS A 523 20.15 -41.29 63.05
CA HIS A 523 21.33 -41.91 63.67
C HIS A 523 22.49 -42.07 62.66
N TYR A 524 23.73 -41.87 63.10
CA TYR A 524 24.95 -41.97 62.28
C TYR A 524 25.02 -43.24 61.41
N ASP A 525 24.72 -44.41 62.00
CA ASP A 525 24.71 -45.70 61.29
C ASP A 525 23.72 -45.76 60.12
N ALA A 526 22.60 -45.01 60.19
CA ALA A 526 21.64 -44.93 59.10
C ALA A 526 22.26 -44.21 57.90
N VAL A 527 22.90 -43.07 58.13
CA VAL A 527 23.60 -42.30 57.09
C VAL A 527 24.74 -43.12 56.48
N LYS A 528 25.50 -43.82 57.32
CA LYS A 528 26.56 -44.72 56.85
C LYS A 528 26.00 -45.84 55.97
N THR A 529 24.86 -46.42 56.33
CA THR A 529 24.19 -47.46 55.52
C THR A 529 23.76 -46.92 54.16
N TRP A 530 23.27 -45.66 54.08
CA TRP A 530 22.90 -45.03 52.80
C TRP A 530 24.10 -44.80 51.90
N VAL A 531 25.25 -44.45 52.47
CA VAL A 531 26.50 -44.31 51.74
C VAL A 531 27.03 -45.67 51.27
N ASP A 532 27.08 -46.66 52.16
CA ASP A 532 27.61 -48.00 51.86
C ASP A 532 26.74 -48.76 50.85
N SER A 533 25.42 -48.51 50.84
CA SER A 533 24.48 -49.06 49.85
C SER A 533 24.42 -48.27 48.53
N GLY A 534 25.16 -47.16 48.43
CA GLY A 534 25.19 -46.31 47.23
C GLY A 534 23.94 -45.46 47.01
N LEU A 535 23.01 -45.41 47.98
CA LEU A 535 21.80 -44.59 47.92
C LEU A 535 22.10 -43.10 48.13
N LEU A 536 23.12 -42.78 48.93
CA LEU A 536 23.65 -41.44 49.09
C LEU A 536 25.07 -41.37 48.50
N SER A 537 25.22 -40.59 47.43
CA SER A 537 26.50 -40.39 46.75
C SER A 537 27.52 -39.75 47.70
N ALA A 538 28.66 -40.42 47.90
CA ALA A 538 29.75 -39.91 48.71
C ALA A 538 31.11 -40.21 48.06
N VAL A 539 32.05 -39.27 48.22
CA VAL A 539 33.44 -39.42 47.78
C VAL A 539 34.33 -39.56 49.01
N ARG A 540 35.32 -40.45 48.95
CA ARG A 540 36.32 -40.58 50.03
C ARG A 540 37.32 -39.45 49.95
N ALA A 541 37.47 -38.68 51.03
CA ALA A 541 38.46 -37.62 51.10
C ALA A 541 39.90 -38.19 51.06
N PRO A 542 40.82 -37.65 50.23
CA PRO A 542 42.17 -38.19 50.10
C PRO A 542 43.14 -37.92 51.28
N SER A 543 42.83 -37.00 52.22
CA SER A 543 43.89 -36.34 53.02
C SER A 543 43.88 -36.51 54.54
N LEU A 544 43.17 -37.47 55.14
CA LEU A 544 43.23 -37.74 56.59
C LEU A 544 43.21 -39.24 56.90
N GLN A 545 44.04 -39.68 57.86
CA GLN A 545 43.98 -41.03 58.42
C GLN A 545 42.55 -41.31 58.90
N GLY A 546 41.91 -42.34 58.33
CA GLY A 546 40.51 -42.69 58.60
C GLY A 546 39.54 -42.51 57.43
N ARG A 547 39.95 -41.91 56.28
CA ARG A 547 39.17 -41.77 55.03
C ARG A 547 37.66 -41.53 55.25
N PRO A 548 37.23 -40.42 55.88
CA PRO A 548 35.82 -40.14 56.06
C PRO A 548 35.13 -39.93 54.71
N HIS A 549 33.88 -40.40 54.61
CA HIS A 549 33.01 -40.13 53.46
C HIS A 549 32.58 -38.66 53.48
N VAL A 550 32.71 -37.99 52.33
CA VAL A 550 32.31 -36.62 52.12
C VAL A 550 31.18 -36.58 51.10
N ILE A 551 30.11 -35.88 51.43
CA ILE A 551 28.87 -35.83 50.67
C ILE A 551 28.63 -34.38 50.26
N ASP A 552 28.35 -34.17 48.97
CA ASP A 552 28.01 -32.85 48.44
C ASP A 552 26.60 -32.45 48.94
N LEU A 553 26.45 -31.20 49.38
CA LEU A 553 25.15 -30.69 49.83
C LEU A 553 24.06 -30.86 48.76
N GLN A 554 24.38 -30.69 47.47
CA GLN A 554 23.39 -30.87 46.39
C GLN A 554 22.93 -32.32 46.27
N ASP A 555 23.83 -33.28 46.43
CA ASP A 555 23.50 -34.70 46.40
C ASP A 555 22.68 -35.10 47.64
N PHE A 556 22.97 -34.50 48.80
CA PHE A 556 22.18 -34.69 50.01
C PHE A 556 20.76 -34.10 49.90
N VAL A 557 20.62 -32.90 49.34
CA VAL A 557 19.29 -32.30 49.09
C VAL A 557 18.51 -33.14 48.09
N ARG A 558 19.13 -33.61 47.00
CA ARG A 558 18.49 -34.51 46.03
C ARG A 558 18.00 -35.79 46.70
N PHE A 559 18.82 -36.37 47.58
CA PHE A 559 18.44 -37.54 48.36
C PHE A 559 17.22 -37.29 49.25
N LEU A 560 17.15 -36.15 49.95
CA LEU A 560 15.98 -35.79 50.79
C LEU A 560 14.70 -35.51 49.99
N LEU A 561 14.82 -35.11 48.72
CA LEU A 561 13.69 -34.93 47.81
C LEU A 561 13.14 -36.26 47.28
N GLU A 562 13.97 -37.31 47.23
CA GLU A 562 13.59 -38.61 46.69
C GLU A 562 13.16 -39.58 47.80
N PHE A 563 13.85 -39.56 48.95
CA PHE A 563 13.68 -40.52 50.03
C PHE A 563 13.37 -39.86 51.36
N THR A 564 12.48 -40.48 52.13
CA THR A 564 12.23 -40.13 53.53
C THR A 564 12.62 -41.29 54.45
N PRO A 565 13.42 -41.03 55.51
CA PRO A 565 13.72 -42.02 56.53
C PRO A 565 12.48 -42.43 57.32
N LEU A 566 12.32 -43.74 57.53
CA LEU A 566 11.19 -44.31 58.27
C LEU A 566 11.12 -43.80 59.71
N SER A 567 12.27 -43.48 60.32
CA SER A 567 12.36 -42.87 61.66
C SER A 567 11.74 -41.47 61.70
N CYS A 568 11.89 -40.68 60.65
CA CYS A 568 11.31 -39.35 60.56
C CYS A 568 9.78 -39.42 60.37
N LEU A 569 9.29 -40.37 59.57
CA LEU A 569 7.85 -40.64 59.43
C LEU A 569 7.24 -41.12 60.75
N ALA A 570 7.88 -42.09 61.41
CA ALA A 570 7.45 -42.62 62.69
C ALA A 570 7.33 -41.54 63.77
N SER A 571 8.33 -40.65 63.86
CA SER A 571 8.30 -39.52 64.79
C SER A 571 7.20 -38.50 64.48
N ARG A 572 6.83 -38.31 63.20
CA ARG A 572 5.75 -37.38 62.81
C ARG A 572 4.36 -37.97 63.01
N MET A 573 4.24 -39.29 62.95
CA MET A 573 2.96 -40.03 63.05
C MET A 573 2.72 -40.63 64.45
N ASP A 574 3.54 -40.26 65.44
CA ASP A 574 3.52 -40.78 66.82
C ASP A 574 3.42 -42.32 66.89
N SER A 575 4.24 -42.98 66.05
CA SER A 575 4.24 -44.43 65.90
C SER A 575 5.67 -44.97 65.95
N SER A 576 5.83 -46.30 66.03
CA SER A 576 7.15 -46.91 65.94
C SER A 576 7.55 -47.15 64.48
N SER A 577 8.85 -47.12 64.17
CA SER A 577 9.32 -47.42 62.81
C SER A 577 8.90 -48.82 62.33
N ARG A 578 8.73 -49.80 63.23
CA ARG A 578 8.15 -51.12 62.88
C ARG A 578 6.67 -51.02 62.54
N GLY A 579 5.89 -50.28 63.32
CA GLY A 579 4.47 -50.06 63.04
C GLY A 579 4.21 -49.38 61.69
N ILE A 580 5.02 -48.37 61.34
CA ILE A 580 4.97 -47.73 60.02
C ILE A 580 5.42 -48.68 58.91
N ALA A 581 6.46 -49.50 59.12
CA ALA A 581 6.87 -50.50 58.14
C ALA A 581 5.74 -51.51 57.82
N ASP A 582 5.07 -52.03 58.86
CA ASP A 582 4.01 -53.03 58.71
C ASP A 582 2.75 -52.44 58.05
N GLU A 583 2.45 -51.17 58.32
CA GLU A 583 1.36 -50.44 57.65
C GLU A 583 1.68 -50.18 56.17
N LEU A 584 2.90 -49.72 55.87
CA LEU A 584 3.33 -49.48 54.48
C LEU A 584 3.41 -50.78 53.67
N ALA A 585 3.86 -51.87 54.28
CA ALA A 585 3.86 -53.20 53.66
C ALA A 585 2.43 -53.70 53.36
N ARG A 586 1.47 -53.48 54.28
CA ARG A 586 0.04 -53.78 54.04
C ARG A 586 -0.55 -53.00 52.88
N ARG A 587 -0.05 -51.78 52.64
CA ARG A 587 -0.46 -50.92 51.52
C ARG A 587 0.38 -51.12 50.25
N GLY A 588 1.29 -52.10 50.23
CA GLY A 588 2.09 -52.43 49.05
C GLY A 588 3.22 -51.43 48.72
N VAL A 589 3.60 -50.56 49.65
CA VAL A 589 4.70 -49.59 49.44
C VAL A 589 6.05 -50.29 49.64
N PRO A 590 6.95 -50.25 48.65
CA PRO A 590 8.27 -50.86 48.79
C PRO A 590 9.16 -50.05 49.75
N LEU A 591 9.78 -50.76 50.70
CA LEU A 591 10.78 -50.20 51.61
C LEU A 591 12.19 -50.45 51.06
N LEU A 592 13.06 -49.44 51.14
CA LEU A 592 14.45 -49.54 50.71
C LEU A 592 15.37 -49.66 51.93
N GLY A 593 16.06 -50.80 52.03
CA GLY A 593 16.93 -51.16 53.16
C GLY A 593 16.55 -52.53 53.74
N GLU A 594 17.41 -53.11 54.57
CA GLU A 594 17.13 -54.38 55.24
C GLU A 594 15.94 -54.21 56.21
N GLY A 595 14.80 -54.78 55.84
CA GLY A 595 13.51 -54.63 56.51
C GLY A 595 13.62 -54.65 58.04
N GLY A 596 13.38 -53.49 58.66
CA GLY A 596 13.30 -53.32 60.11
C GLY A 596 14.59 -52.91 60.83
N LYS A 597 15.69 -52.61 60.12
CA LYS A 597 16.93 -52.07 60.71
C LYS A 597 17.06 -50.54 60.56
N ARG A 598 17.98 -49.96 61.35
CA ARG A 598 18.33 -48.52 61.28
C ARG A 598 18.77 -48.16 59.85
N GLY A 599 18.15 -47.14 59.26
CA GLY A 599 18.46 -46.70 57.88
C GLY A 599 17.44 -47.10 56.81
N THR A 600 16.28 -47.67 57.19
CA THR A 600 15.20 -47.95 56.21
C THR A 600 14.62 -46.65 55.65
N LEU A 601 14.48 -46.59 54.32
CA LEU A 601 13.98 -45.46 53.54
C LEU A 601 12.70 -45.83 52.80
N VAL A 602 11.90 -44.82 52.48
CA VAL A 602 10.73 -44.92 51.59
C VAL A 602 10.85 -43.82 50.54
N ARG A 603 10.53 -44.11 49.28
CA ARG A 603 10.45 -43.05 48.27
C ARG A 603 9.23 -42.18 48.55
N ILE A 604 9.41 -40.87 48.48
CA ILE A 604 8.31 -39.93 48.70
C ILE A 604 7.18 -40.13 47.69
N LEU A 605 7.51 -40.44 46.43
CA LEU A 605 6.52 -40.72 45.39
C LEU A 605 5.64 -41.93 45.71
N ASP A 606 6.20 -42.99 46.30
CA ASP A 606 5.45 -44.21 46.61
C ASP A 606 4.46 -43.97 47.78
N LEU A 607 4.74 -43.01 48.65
CA LEU A 607 3.81 -42.57 49.70
C LEU A 607 2.62 -41.79 49.13
N VAL A 608 2.88 -40.89 48.17
CA VAL A 608 1.82 -40.08 47.52
C VAL A 608 0.88 -40.95 46.69
N GLN A 609 1.40 -42.00 46.02
CA GLN A 609 0.57 -42.92 45.24
C GLN A 609 -0.45 -43.69 46.09
N VAL A 610 -0.11 -43.96 47.37
CA VAL A 610 -0.98 -44.68 48.31
C VAL A 610 -1.97 -43.78 49.04
N GLU A 611 -1.78 -42.45 49.07
CA GLU A 611 -2.82 -41.51 49.54
C GLU A 611 -3.91 -41.24 48.49
N GLN A 612 -3.62 -41.47 47.21
CA GLN A 612 -4.57 -41.29 46.11
C GLN A 612 -5.37 -42.55 45.75
N SER A 613 -5.09 -43.68 46.42
CA SER A 613 -5.73 -44.99 46.26
C SER A 613 -6.52 -45.35 47.51
#